data_AF-A0A553NEF5-F1
#
_entry.id   AF-A0A553NEF5-F1
#
_cell.length_a   1.000
_cell.length_b   1.000
_cell.length_c   1.000
_cell.angle_alpha   90.00
_cell.angle_beta   90.00
_cell.angle_gamma   90.00
#
_symmetry.space_group_name_H-M   'P 1'
#
loop_
_entity.id
_entity.type
_entity.pdbx_description
1 polymer ?
#
loop_
_entity_poly.entity_id
_entity_poly.type
_entity_poly.pdbx_seq_one_letter_code
_entity_poly.pdbx_strand_id
1 'polypeptide(L)'
;MSKRKAPALEDSNNGRISEFLFELSNFEKNVSRDNHRASAYRKAAQAIASHEVEIKSGDQAKAIKGVGKKIAEKIDEFLSTGKLRKLEKIRANDTNEALNLLTRVSGIGPAKARELVDVGINCIEDLRLHEDKLTAGQKIGLKHFEDFEKRIPRAEIERVEQLLKDFLNRLDSQFVSTICGSYRRGLATSGDIDVLLTHECYTSDKSSKSHGHMLKNVVEELKKSGLITDTISLGDAKFMGVCQLEDSTPFRRLDIRLLPVDQFFCGVLYFTGSDLFNKNMRAHALDMGFTLNEYTLRPIDVAHVAEAPLPISSEEDIFDYISYDYKEPAERTH
;
A
#
# COMPACT_ATOMS: atom_id res chain seq x y z
N MET A 1 5.15 1.77 1.60
CA MET A 1 3.90 1.47 0.89
C MET A 1 4.26 0.78 -0.41
N SER A 2 4.02 -0.52 -0.45
CA SER A 2 4.21 -1.38 -1.62
C SER A 2 3.48 -0.80 -2.83
N LYS A 3 4.10 -0.85 -4.01
CA LYS A 3 3.49 -0.41 -5.27
C LYS A 3 2.49 -1.50 -5.69
N ARG A 4 1.24 -1.34 -5.25
CA ARG A 4 0.20 -2.36 -5.41
C ARG A 4 -0.36 -2.36 -6.84
N LYS A 5 -0.48 -3.55 -7.43
CA LYS A 5 -1.44 -3.82 -8.53
C LYS A 5 -2.83 -3.37 -8.08
N ALA A 6 -3.65 -2.97 -9.04
CA ALA A 6 -5.05 -2.68 -8.80
C ALA A 6 -5.72 -3.86 -8.05
N PRO A 7 -6.77 -3.61 -7.24
CA PRO A 7 -7.66 -4.69 -6.81
C PRO A 7 -8.14 -5.50 -8.03
N ALA A 8 -8.67 -6.71 -7.84
CA ALA A 8 -9.32 -7.43 -8.93
C ALA A 8 -10.48 -6.57 -9.45
N LEU A 9 -10.24 -5.81 -10.52
CA LEU A 9 -11.16 -4.88 -11.16
C LEU A 9 -11.98 -5.57 -12.26
N GLU A 10 -11.59 -6.79 -12.63
CA GLU A 10 -12.11 -7.56 -13.75
C GLU A 10 -13.61 -7.86 -13.60
N ASP A 11 -14.13 -7.96 -12.37
CA ASP A 11 -15.54 -8.26 -12.08
C ASP A 11 -16.45 -7.03 -11.91
N SER A 12 -15.91 -5.80 -12.12
CA SER A 12 -16.73 -4.59 -12.02
C SER A 12 -17.37 -4.21 -13.36
N ASN A 13 -18.58 -3.64 -13.32
CA ASN A 13 -19.30 -3.15 -14.50
C ASN A 13 -18.49 -2.16 -15.36
N ASN A 14 -17.45 -1.56 -14.77
CA ASN A 14 -16.59 -0.58 -15.41
C ASN A 14 -15.09 -0.99 -15.40
N GLY A 15 -14.79 -2.28 -15.25
CA GLY A 15 -13.44 -2.81 -15.05
C GLY A 15 -12.45 -2.34 -16.11
N ARG A 16 -12.83 -2.45 -17.39
CA ARG A 16 -11.99 -2.02 -18.53
C ARG A 16 -11.67 -0.52 -18.52
N ILE A 17 -12.61 0.32 -18.08
CA ILE A 17 -12.39 1.78 -17.97
C ILE A 17 -11.41 2.05 -16.82
N SER A 18 -11.64 1.43 -15.68
CA SER A 18 -10.76 1.54 -14.51
C SER A 18 -9.34 1.08 -14.84
N GLU A 19 -9.18 -0.05 -15.51
CA GLU A 19 -7.88 -0.62 -15.91
C GLU A 19 -7.05 0.34 -16.76
N PHE A 20 -7.61 0.93 -17.83
CA PHE A 20 -6.82 1.83 -18.67
C PHE A 20 -6.45 3.12 -17.92
N LEU A 21 -7.30 3.59 -17.00
CA LEU A 21 -7.00 4.74 -16.14
C LEU A 21 -5.89 4.40 -15.13
N PHE A 22 -5.87 3.19 -14.58
CA PHE A 22 -4.76 2.69 -13.77
C PHE A 22 -3.45 2.61 -14.57
N GLU A 23 -3.51 2.16 -15.82
CA GLU A 23 -2.35 2.13 -16.71
C GLU A 23 -1.82 3.55 -16.99
N LEU A 24 -2.70 4.51 -17.28
CA LEU A 24 -2.32 5.92 -17.41
C LEU A 24 -1.71 6.48 -16.12
N SER A 25 -2.28 6.14 -14.96
CA SER A 25 -1.72 6.52 -13.66
C SER A 25 -0.28 6.01 -13.50
N ASN A 26 -0.04 4.74 -13.83
CA ASN A 26 1.28 4.13 -13.74
C ASN A 26 2.27 4.79 -14.71
N PHE A 27 1.85 5.07 -15.94
CA PHE A 27 2.68 5.80 -16.91
C PHE A 27 3.07 7.19 -16.40
N GLU A 28 2.11 8.00 -15.96
CA GLU A 28 2.41 9.36 -15.50
C GLU A 28 3.35 9.33 -14.28
N LYS A 29 3.20 8.33 -13.39
CA LYS A 29 4.07 8.16 -12.21
C LYS A 29 5.47 7.68 -12.58
N ASN A 30 5.59 6.63 -13.38
CA ASN A 30 6.83 5.90 -13.60
C ASN A 30 7.66 6.50 -14.73
N VAL A 31 7.00 7.00 -15.77
CA VAL A 31 7.67 7.53 -16.97
C VAL A 31 7.73 9.04 -16.92
N SER A 32 6.57 9.71 -16.83
CA SER A 32 6.50 11.19 -16.85
C SER A 32 6.89 11.84 -15.53
N ARG A 33 6.95 11.07 -14.44
CA ARG A 33 7.19 11.54 -13.06
C ARG A 33 6.21 12.63 -12.59
N ASP A 34 5.01 12.65 -13.16
CA ASP A 34 3.91 13.56 -12.79
C ASP A 34 3.00 12.89 -11.75
N ASN A 35 3.35 13.08 -10.47
CA ASN A 35 2.60 12.52 -9.35
C ASN A 35 1.18 13.08 -9.23
N HIS A 36 0.94 14.33 -9.67
CA HIS A 36 -0.38 14.96 -9.59
C HIS A 36 -1.34 14.31 -10.60
N ARG A 37 -0.90 14.15 -11.85
CA ARG A 37 -1.69 13.44 -12.87
C ARG A 37 -1.86 11.97 -12.54
N ALA A 38 -0.82 11.30 -12.05
CA ALA A 38 -0.93 9.92 -11.59
C ALA A 38 -2.01 9.79 -10.50
N SER A 39 -2.00 10.69 -9.51
CA SER A 39 -3.02 10.69 -8.46
C SER A 39 -4.43 10.99 -9.01
N ALA A 40 -4.56 11.87 -9.99
CA ALA A 40 -5.85 12.18 -10.60
C ALA A 40 -6.43 10.97 -11.34
N TYR A 41 -5.63 10.30 -12.18
CA TYR A 41 -6.06 9.08 -12.87
C TYR A 41 -6.41 7.96 -11.91
N ARG A 42 -5.60 7.76 -10.85
CA ARG A 42 -5.87 6.74 -9.84
C ARG A 42 -7.17 6.98 -9.08
N LYS A 43 -7.44 8.22 -8.68
CA LYS A 43 -8.71 8.61 -8.04
C LYS A 43 -9.90 8.34 -8.96
N ALA A 44 -9.79 8.72 -10.23
CA ALA A 44 -10.84 8.46 -11.21
C ALA A 44 -11.06 6.95 -11.44
N ALA A 45 -9.98 6.17 -11.56
CA ALA A 45 -10.07 4.72 -11.74
C ALA A 45 -10.79 4.03 -10.58
N GLN A 46 -10.44 4.38 -9.33
CA GLN A 46 -11.11 3.82 -8.15
C GLN A 46 -12.58 4.24 -8.07
N ALA A 47 -12.90 5.51 -8.33
CA ALA A 47 -14.29 5.97 -8.32
C ALA A 47 -15.14 5.29 -9.40
N ILE A 48 -14.55 5.02 -10.57
CA ILE A 48 -15.21 4.30 -11.66
C ILE A 48 -15.39 2.81 -11.33
N ALA A 49 -14.38 2.18 -10.72
CA ALA A 49 -14.44 0.79 -10.29
C ALA A 49 -15.57 0.54 -9.27
N SER A 50 -15.80 1.48 -8.36
CA SER A 50 -16.86 1.41 -7.35
C SER A 50 -18.23 1.84 -7.87
N HIS A 51 -18.32 2.33 -9.10
CA HIS A 51 -19.59 2.78 -9.66
C HIS A 51 -20.43 1.57 -10.08
N GLU A 52 -21.59 1.40 -9.45
CA GLU A 52 -22.47 0.25 -9.68
C GLU A 52 -23.08 0.21 -11.08
N VAL A 53 -23.27 1.37 -11.71
CA VAL A 53 -23.89 1.44 -13.04
C VAL A 53 -22.81 1.45 -14.11
N GLU A 54 -23.04 0.70 -15.19
CA GLU A 54 -22.20 0.74 -16.38
C GLU A 54 -22.15 2.17 -16.96
N ILE A 55 -20.95 2.66 -17.22
CA ILE A 55 -20.69 3.98 -17.81
C ILE A 55 -20.75 3.87 -19.32
N LYS A 56 -21.69 4.61 -19.93
CA LYS A 56 -21.95 4.59 -21.38
C LYS A 56 -21.45 5.82 -22.12
N SER A 57 -21.01 6.85 -21.40
CA SER A 57 -20.40 8.04 -21.98
C SER A 57 -19.47 8.75 -20.99
N GLY A 58 -18.58 9.59 -21.52
CA GLY A 58 -17.74 10.49 -20.75
C GLY A 58 -18.57 11.51 -19.97
N ASP A 59 -19.70 11.97 -20.49
CA ASP A 59 -20.61 12.86 -19.77
C ASP A 59 -21.22 12.20 -18.53
N GLN A 60 -21.62 10.92 -18.64
CA GLN A 60 -22.06 10.14 -17.47
C GLN A 60 -20.89 9.99 -16.48
N ALA A 61 -19.70 9.66 -16.97
CA ALA A 61 -18.52 9.51 -16.12
C ALA A 61 -18.16 10.80 -15.37
N LYS A 62 -18.35 11.97 -16.00
CA LYS A 62 -18.04 13.29 -15.44
C LYS A 62 -18.91 13.67 -14.25
N ALA A 63 -20.07 13.03 -14.08
CA ALA A 63 -20.89 13.18 -12.87
C ALA A 63 -20.24 12.51 -11.64
N ILE A 64 -19.28 11.60 -11.85
CA ILE A 64 -18.57 10.90 -10.78
C ILE A 64 -17.48 11.82 -10.22
N LYS A 65 -17.49 12.04 -8.90
CA LYS A 65 -16.48 12.85 -8.20
C LYS A 65 -15.07 12.33 -8.49
N GLY A 66 -14.21 13.20 -9.01
CA GLY A 66 -12.83 12.86 -9.39
C GLY A 66 -12.64 12.65 -10.91
N VAL A 67 -13.71 12.58 -11.70
CA VAL A 67 -13.64 12.50 -13.16
C VAL A 67 -13.79 13.89 -13.78
N GLY A 68 -12.68 14.45 -14.26
CA GLY A 68 -12.67 15.74 -14.97
C GLY A 68 -12.92 15.61 -16.48
N LYS A 69 -13.11 16.76 -17.16
CA LYS A 69 -13.34 16.84 -18.62
C LYS A 69 -12.34 16.01 -19.44
N LYS A 70 -11.03 16.13 -19.17
CA LYS A 70 -9.98 15.40 -19.90
C LYS A 70 -10.02 13.88 -19.68
N ILE A 71 -10.59 13.41 -18.58
CA ILE A 71 -10.75 11.97 -18.30
C ILE A 71 -12.00 11.48 -19.01
N ALA A 72 -13.11 12.22 -18.91
CA ALA A 72 -14.34 11.96 -19.67
C ALA A 72 -14.08 11.81 -21.18
N GLU A 73 -13.34 12.74 -21.80
CA GLU A 73 -12.96 12.65 -23.22
C GLU A 73 -12.19 11.36 -23.58
N LYS A 74 -11.38 10.83 -22.65
CA LYS A 74 -10.67 9.55 -22.86
C LYS A 74 -11.58 8.35 -22.71
N ILE A 75 -12.57 8.45 -21.82
CA ILE A 75 -13.60 7.42 -21.65
C ILE A 75 -14.44 7.35 -22.93
N ASP A 76 -14.83 8.48 -23.52
CA ASP A 76 -15.53 8.49 -24.82
C ASP A 76 -14.69 7.87 -25.95
N GLU A 77 -13.41 8.21 -26.04
CA GLU A 77 -12.49 7.58 -27.02
C GLU A 77 -12.41 6.05 -26.80
N PHE A 78 -12.30 5.62 -25.55
CA PHE A 78 -12.22 4.20 -25.21
C PHE A 78 -13.51 3.44 -25.50
N LEU A 79 -14.66 4.00 -25.14
CA LEU A 79 -15.97 3.39 -25.40
C LEU A 79 -16.27 3.30 -26.91
N SER A 80 -15.86 4.31 -27.68
CA SER A 80 -16.11 4.34 -29.13
C SER A 80 -15.17 3.43 -29.93
N THR A 81 -13.92 3.26 -29.50
CA THR A 81 -12.90 2.53 -30.28
C THR A 81 -12.43 1.22 -29.64
N GLY A 82 -12.77 0.97 -28.38
CA GLY A 82 -12.22 -0.11 -27.57
C GLY A 82 -10.76 0.09 -27.14
N LYS A 83 -10.13 1.21 -27.51
CA LYS A 83 -8.71 1.52 -27.30
C LYS A 83 -8.51 2.99 -26.93
N LEU A 84 -7.32 3.33 -26.47
CA LEU A 84 -6.92 4.73 -26.27
C LEU A 84 -5.62 4.99 -27.03
N ARG A 85 -5.65 5.88 -28.03
CA ARG A 85 -4.49 6.20 -28.88
C ARG A 85 -3.27 6.62 -28.08
N LYS A 86 -3.47 7.32 -26.95
CA LYS A 86 -2.39 7.68 -26.04
C LYS A 86 -1.70 6.44 -25.45
N LEU A 87 -2.45 5.43 -25.02
CA LEU A 87 -1.88 4.19 -24.47
C LEU A 87 -1.19 3.36 -25.55
N GLU A 88 -1.78 3.27 -26.76
CA GLU A 88 -1.12 2.55 -27.86
C GLU A 88 0.26 3.17 -28.18
N LYS A 89 0.38 4.50 -28.18
CA LYS A 89 1.68 5.19 -28.34
C LYS A 89 2.64 4.95 -27.17
N ILE A 90 2.12 4.85 -25.95
CA ILE A 90 2.94 4.57 -24.76
C ILE A 90 3.50 3.16 -24.82
N ARG A 91 2.68 2.19 -25.22
CA ARG A 91 3.02 0.77 -25.35
C ARG A 91 4.00 0.51 -26.49
N ALA A 92 3.90 1.26 -27.59
CA ALA A 92 4.81 1.14 -28.74
C ALA A 92 6.21 1.74 -28.52
N ASN A 93 6.54 2.16 -27.29
CA ASN A 93 7.83 2.77 -26.97
C ASN A 93 8.58 1.89 -25.96
N ASP A 94 9.61 1.21 -26.44
CA ASP A 94 10.41 0.24 -25.68
C ASP A 94 10.97 0.83 -24.37
N THR A 95 11.39 2.10 -24.39
CA THR A 95 11.87 2.81 -23.18
C THR A 95 10.76 2.91 -22.13
N ASN A 96 9.52 3.21 -22.52
CA ASN A 96 8.40 3.29 -21.57
C ASN A 96 8.04 1.92 -21.00
N GLU A 97 8.10 0.88 -21.83
CA GLU A 97 7.87 -0.50 -21.42
C GLU A 97 8.92 -0.94 -20.40
N ALA A 98 10.21 -0.74 -20.71
CA ALA A 98 11.32 -1.04 -19.81
C ALA A 98 11.19 -0.33 -18.46
N LEU A 99 10.90 0.98 -18.47
CA LEU A 99 10.69 1.75 -17.23
C LEU A 99 9.55 1.18 -16.39
N ASN A 100 8.40 0.87 -17.01
CA ASN A 100 7.27 0.29 -16.30
C ASN A 100 7.61 -1.10 -15.76
N LEU A 101 8.28 -1.94 -16.55
CA LEU A 101 8.72 -3.28 -16.15
C LEU A 101 9.64 -3.23 -14.94
N LEU A 102 10.73 -2.47 -15.01
CA LEU A 102 11.73 -2.40 -13.93
C LEU A 102 11.15 -1.81 -12.64
N THR A 103 10.19 -0.89 -12.73
CA THR A 103 9.54 -0.35 -11.53
C THR A 103 8.62 -1.34 -10.78
N ARG A 104 8.30 -2.50 -11.38
CA ARG A 104 7.57 -3.60 -10.71
C ARG A 104 8.47 -4.35 -9.74
N VAL A 105 9.79 -4.35 -9.95
CA VAL A 105 10.75 -4.95 -9.01
C VAL A 105 10.74 -4.15 -7.70
N SER A 106 10.52 -4.84 -6.58
CA SER A 106 10.46 -4.19 -5.27
C SER A 106 11.78 -3.45 -4.97
N GLY A 107 11.69 -2.21 -4.50
CA GLY A 107 12.84 -1.34 -4.26
C GLY A 107 13.33 -0.54 -5.46
N ILE A 108 12.86 -0.81 -6.69
CA ILE A 108 13.21 -0.01 -7.88
C ILE A 108 12.14 1.07 -8.11
N GLY A 109 12.48 2.33 -7.83
CA GLY A 109 11.64 3.50 -8.11
C GLY A 109 11.81 4.05 -9.54
N PRO A 110 10.97 5.02 -9.98
CA PRO A 110 11.09 5.65 -11.31
C PRO A 110 12.49 6.20 -11.62
N ALA A 111 13.15 6.78 -10.61
CA ALA A 111 14.50 7.31 -10.77
C ALA A 111 15.53 6.19 -11.03
N LYS A 112 15.50 5.11 -10.24
CA LYS A 112 16.41 3.98 -10.43
C LYS A 112 16.12 3.21 -11.72
N ALA A 113 14.85 3.06 -12.09
CA ALA A 113 14.47 2.45 -13.37
C ALA A 113 15.04 3.24 -14.56
N ARG A 114 14.97 4.59 -14.51
CA ARG A 114 15.59 5.44 -15.52
C ARG A 114 17.11 5.26 -15.58
N GLU A 115 17.77 5.31 -14.43
CA GLU A 115 19.23 5.09 -14.34
C GLU A 115 19.65 3.75 -14.96
N LEU A 116 18.88 2.67 -14.74
CA LEU A 116 19.13 1.34 -15.31
C LEU A 116 18.94 1.32 -16.84
N VAL A 117 17.84 1.90 -17.33
CA VAL A 117 17.55 1.99 -18.77
C VAL A 117 18.60 2.83 -19.50
N ASP A 118 19.06 3.93 -18.90
CA ASP A 118 20.08 4.81 -19.48
C ASP A 118 21.43 4.09 -19.66
N VAL A 119 21.70 3.02 -18.89
CA VAL A 119 22.87 2.14 -19.06
C VAL A 119 22.57 0.84 -19.80
N GLY A 120 21.43 0.77 -20.49
CA GLY A 120 21.05 -0.33 -21.38
C GLY A 120 20.39 -1.54 -20.72
N ILE A 121 20.01 -1.46 -19.44
CA ILE A 121 19.30 -2.53 -18.74
C ILE A 121 17.80 -2.32 -18.92
N ASN A 122 17.17 -3.14 -19.77
CA ASN A 122 15.79 -2.90 -20.22
C ASN A 122 14.81 -4.02 -19.87
N CYS A 123 15.30 -5.21 -19.49
CA CYS A 123 14.47 -6.33 -19.07
C CYS A 123 14.93 -6.94 -17.73
N ILE A 124 14.18 -7.94 -17.24
CA ILE A 124 14.48 -8.63 -15.98
C ILE A 124 15.74 -9.50 -16.14
N GLU A 125 15.97 -10.06 -17.32
CA GLU A 125 17.14 -10.87 -17.65
C GLU A 125 18.42 -10.02 -17.59
N ASP A 126 18.41 -8.83 -18.19
CA ASP A 126 19.52 -7.87 -18.09
C ASP A 126 19.79 -7.50 -16.63
N LEU A 127 18.72 -7.30 -15.84
CA LEU A 127 18.81 -6.92 -14.45
C LEU A 127 19.47 -8.01 -13.59
N ARG A 128 19.18 -9.29 -13.88
CA ARG A 128 19.82 -10.46 -13.25
C ARG A 128 21.31 -10.57 -13.56
N LEU A 129 21.75 -10.08 -14.71
CA LEU A 129 23.17 -10.04 -15.08
C LEU A 129 23.94 -8.88 -14.43
N HIS A 130 23.23 -7.88 -13.88
CA HIS A 130 23.80 -6.64 -13.35
C HIS A 130 23.38 -6.37 -11.90
N GLU A 131 23.33 -7.42 -11.07
CA GLU A 131 22.99 -7.28 -9.65
C GLU A 131 23.96 -6.37 -8.88
N ASP A 132 25.19 -6.20 -9.35
CA ASP A 132 26.18 -5.26 -8.80
C ASP A 132 25.67 -3.81 -8.77
N LYS A 133 24.75 -3.44 -9.67
CA LYS A 133 24.12 -2.11 -9.72
C LYS A 133 22.94 -1.94 -8.77
N LEU A 134 22.59 -2.99 -8.00
CA LEU A 134 21.42 -3.02 -7.12
C LEU A 134 21.82 -2.95 -5.64
N THR A 135 21.01 -2.22 -4.88
CA THR A 135 21.07 -2.26 -3.41
C THR A 135 20.62 -3.62 -2.87
N ALA A 136 21.00 -3.96 -1.64
CA ALA A 136 20.61 -5.24 -1.02
C ALA A 136 19.08 -5.49 -1.06
N GLY A 137 18.27 -4.47 -0.75
CA GLY A 137 16.82 -4.59 -0.82
C GLY A 137 16.27 -4.78 -2.24
N GLN A 138 16.90 -4.18 -3.25
CA GLN A 138 16.54 -4.37 -4.66
C GLN A 138 16.90 -5.77 -5.15
N LYS A 139 18.02 -6.34 -4.69
CA LYS A 139 18.38 -7.74 -4.98
C LYS A 139 17.34 -8.71 -4.45
N ILE A 140 16.84 -8.51 -3.22
CA ILE A 140 15.72 -9.30 -2.68
C ILE A 140 14.45 -9.11 -3.51
N GLY A 141 14.17 -7.87 -3.94
CA GLY A 141 13.06 -7.57 -4.85
C GLY A 141 13.14 -8.26 -6.19
N LEU A 142 14.35 -8.45 -6.73
CA LEU A 142 14.62 -9.18 -7.97
C LEU A 142 14.55 -10.69 -7.77
N LYS A 143 15.16 -11.20 -6.69
CA LYS A 143 15.20 -12.62 -6.31
C LYS A 143 13.79 -13.22 -6.26
N HIS A 144 12.83 -12.46 -5.72
CA HIS A 144 11.45 -12.90 -5.50
C HIS A 144 10.44 -12.21 -6.44
N PHE A 145 10.91 -11.69 -7.57
CA PHE A 145 10.08 -10.87 -8.47
C PHE A 145 8.78 -11.58 -8.85
N GLU A 146 8.87 -12.80 -9.38
CA GLU A 146 7.71 -13.59 -9.84
C GLU A 146 6.73 -13.91 -8.70
N ASP A 147 7.23 -14.19 -7.51
CA ASP A 147 6.40 -14.53 -6.36
C ASP A 147 5.69 -13.31 -5.76
N PHE A 148 6.35 -12.15 -5.74
CA PHE A 148 5.73 -10.90 -5.29
C PHE A 148 4.64 -10.41 -6.25
N GLU A 149 4.59 -10.91 -7.48
CA GLU A 149 3.51 -10.60 -8.42
C GLU A 149 2.25 -11.43 -8.19
N LYS A 150 2.35 -12.55 -7.44
CA LYS A 150 1.23 -13.43 -7.13
C LYS A 150 0.43 -12.87 -5.96
N ARG A 151 -0.90 -12.87 -6.12
CA ARG A 151 -1.82 -12.53 -5.03
C ARG A 151 -1.76 -13.60 -3.93
N ILE A 152 -2.06 -13.19 -2.70
CA ILE A 152 -2.11 -14.05 -1.52
C ILE A 152 -3.57 -14.34 -1.21
N PRO A 153 -4.05 -15.60 -1.33
CA PRO A 153 -5.40 -15.98 -0.91
C PRO A 153 -5.62 -15.70 0.57
N ARG A 154 -6.84 -15.29 0.94
CA ARG A 154 -7.18 -14.99 2.34
C ARG A 154 -6.84 -16.13 3.30
N ALA A 155 -7.16 -17.37 2.91
CA ALA A 155 -6.87 -18.57 3.72
C ALA A 155 -5.38 -18.76 4.02
N GLU A 156 -4.48 -18.33 3.13
CA GLU A 156 -3.04 -18.36 3.39
C GLU A 156 -2.64 -17.37 4.50
N ILE A 157 -3.25 -16.18 4.51
CA ILE A 157 -3.01 -15.15 5.53
C ILE A 157 -3.58 -15.57 6.89
N GLU A 158 -4.74 -16.23 6.91
CA GLU A 158 -5.34 -16.79 8.14
C GLU A 158 -4.39 -17.80 8.80
N ARG A 159 -3.70 -18.64 8.01
CA ARG A 159 -2.68 -19.57 8.53
C ARG A 159 -1.45 -18.83 9.08
N VAL A 160 -0.96 -17.80 8.37
CA VAL A 160 0.14 -16.96 8.86
C VAL A 160 -0.26 -16.23 10.14
N GLU A 161 -1.50 -15.75 10.24
CA GLU A 161 -2.03 -15.10 11.45
C GLU A 161 -1.99 -16.03 12.65
N GLN A 162 -2.47 -17.26 12.50
CA GLN A 162 -2.48 -18.25 13.56
C GLN A 162 -1.04 -18.59 14.01
N LEU A 163 -0.13 -18.83 13.06
CA LEU A 163 1.28 -19.08 13.38
C LEU A 163 1.94 -17.92 14.11
N LEU A 164 1.68 -16.68 13.69
CA LEU A 164 2.20 -15.48 14.35
C LEU A 164 1.64 -15.35 15.77
N LYS A 165 0.34 -15.57 15.98
CA LYS A 165 -0.27 -15.52 17.32
C LYS A 165 0.34 -16.58 18.24
N ASP A 166 0.43 -17.82 17.79
CA ASP A 166 0.99 -18.91 18.58
C ASP A 166 2.46 -18.69 18.90
N PHE A 167 3.22 -18.17 17.93
CA PHE A 167 4.62 -17.82 18.10
C PHE A 167 4.81 -16.70 19.11
N LEU A 168 4.08 -15.58 18.96
CA LEU A 168 4.20 -14.43 19.84
C LEU A 168 3.78 -14.81 21.27
N ASN A 169 2.71 -15.59 21.44
CA ASN A 169 2.28 -16.06 22.76
C ASN A 169 3.32 -16.92 23.47
N ARG A 170 4.14 -17.68 22.73
CA ARG A 170 5.28 -18.44 23.30
C ARG A 170 6.48 -17.56 23.60
N LEU A 171 6.69 -16.51 22.81
CA LEU A 171 7.81 -15.58 22.99
C LEU A 171 7.57 -14.66 24.19
N ASP A 172 6.40 -14.00 24.22
CA ASP A 172 5.88 -13.19 25.32
C ASP A 172 4.37 -12.95 25.07
N SER A 173 3.51 -13.41 25.98
CA SER A 173 2.06 -13.30 25.86
C SER A 173 1.53 -11.86 25.94
N GLN A 174 2.37 -10.88 26.28
CA GLN A 174 2.04 -9.44 26.23
C GLN A 174 2.09 -8.86 24.82
N PHE A 175 2.65 -9.58 23.84
CA PHE A 175 2.56 -9.16 22.44
C PHE A 175 1.15 -9.37 21.88
N VAL A 176 0.65 -8.36 21.18
CA VAL A 176 -0.58 -8.46 20.39
C VAL A 176 -0.28 -8.12 18.95
N SER A 177 -0.60 -9.04 18.04
CA SER A 177 -0.52 -8.84 16.59
C SER A 177 -1.90 -8.62 15.99
N THR A 178 -1.98 -7.73 15.00
CA THR A 178 -3.19 -7.46 14.22
C THR A 178 -2.82 -7.38 12.75
N ILE A 179 -3.30 -8.32 11.93
CA ILE A 179 -3.10 -8.22 10.48
C ILE A 179 -4.02 -7.15 9.93
N CYS A 180 -3.44 -6.16 9.25
CA CYS A 180 -4.09 -4.97 8.74
C CYS A 180 -4.21 -5.03 7.20
N GLY A 181 -4.04 -3.90 6.51
CA GLY A 181 -4.02 -3.84 5.06
C GLY A 181 -5.32 -4.34 4.41
N SER A 182 -5.20 -4.91 3.21
CA SER A 182 -6.35 -5.46 2.48
C SER A 182 -7.05 -6.60 3.22
N TYR A 183 -6.32 -7.36 4.05
CA TYR A 183 -6.88 -8.46 4.83
C TYR A 183 -7.94 -7.96 5.83
N ARG A 184 -7.62 -6.91 6.60
CA ARG A 184 -8.56 -6.30 7.56
C ARG A 184 -9.75 -5.62 6.89
N ARG A 185 -9.60 -5.18 5.64
CA ARG A 185 -10.72 -4.68 4.82
C ARG A 185 -11.58 -5.79 4.19
N GLY A 186 -11.34 -7.06 4.54
CA GLY A 186 -12.18 -8.17 4.10
C GLY A 186 -11.95 -8.65 2.67
N LEU A 187 -10.88 -8.21 1.99
CA LEU A 187 -10.61 -8.64 0.61
C LEU A 187 -10.27 -10.15 0.56
N ALA A 188 -10.75 -10.83 -0.48
CA ALA A 188 -10.53 -12.26 -0.71
C ALA A 188 -9.06 -12.59 -1.05
N THR A 189 -8.31 -11.61 -1.55
CA THR A 189 -6.87 -11.72 -1.77
C THR A 189 -6.15 -10.46 -1.33
N SER A 190 -4.87 -10.57 -0.98
CA SER A 190 -3.98 -9.44 -0.66
C SER A 190 -2.72 -9.43 -1.54
N GLY A 191 -1.99 -8.33 -1.53
CA GLY A 191 -0.69 -8.21 -2.24
C GLY A 191 0.50 -8.50 -1.34
N ASP A 192 0.35 -8.26 -0.04
CA ASP A 192 1.33 -8.42 1.01
C ASP A 192 0.60 -8.71 2.34
N ILE A 193 1.38 -9.06 3.36
CA ILE A 193 0.92 -9.27 4.73
C ILE A 193 1.41 -8.09 5.58
N ASP A 194 0.47 -7.29 6.08
CA ASP A 194 0.72 -6.10 6.90
C ASP A 194 0.41 -6.44 8.36
N VAL A 195 1.40 -6.55 9.24
CA VAL A 195 1.23 -6.91 10.66
C VAL A 195 1.50 -5.71 11.56
N LEU A 196 0.47 -5.22 12.23
CA LEU A 196 0.62 -4.27 13.33
C LEU A 196 0.94 -5.06 14.60
N LEU A 197 1.97 -4.63 15.32
CA LEU A 197 2.44 -5.27 16.55
C LEU A 197 2.40 -4.24 17.68
N THR A 198 1.91 -4.66 18.84
CA THR A 198 1.96 -3.87 20.09
C THR A 198 2.43 -4.77 21.22
N HIS A 199 2.88 -4.15 22.30
CA HIS A 199 3.29 -4.81 23.52
C HIS A 199 2.95 -3.90 24.70
N GLU A 200 2.47 -4.47 25.81
CA GLU A 200 1.99 -3.72 26.98
C GLU A 200 3.02 -2.70 27.51
N CYS A 201 4.30 -3.11 27.62
CA CYS A 201 5.41 -2.24 28.04
C CYS A 201 5.89 -1.19 27.02
N TYR A 202 5.42 -1.23 25.76
CA TYR A 202 5.84 -0.28 24.72
C TYR A 202 4.77 0.79 24.56
N THR A 203 5.00 1.95 25.18
CA THR A 203 4.09 3.09 25.18
C THR A 203 4.75 4.34 24.62
N SER A 204 3.96 5.39 24.36
CA SER A 204 4.46 6.67 23.86
C SER A 204 5.21 7.48 24.92
N ASP A 205 5.15 7.06 26.19
CA ASP A 205 5.95 7.62 27.27
C ASP A 205 7.43 7.27 27.10
N LYS A 206 8.24 8.31 26.90
CA LYS A 206 9.69 8.24 26.73
C LYS A 206 10.44 7.81 28.01
N SER A 207 9.76 7.75 29.16
CA SER A 207 10.32 7.26 30.41
C SER A 207 10.50 5.74 30.42
N SER A 208 9.73 5.00 29.60
CA SER A 208 9.89 3.55 29.46
C SER A 208 11.23 3.25 28.77
N LYS A 209 12.04 2.35 29.35
CA LYS A 209 13.43 2.08 28.91
C LYS A 209 13.52 0.97 27.84
N SER A 210 12.40 0.51 27.30
CA SER A 210 12.28 -0.79 26.60
C SER A 210 12.21 -0.71 25.06
N HIS A 211 12.36 0.46 24.45
CA HIS A 211 11.97 0.66 23.04
C HIS A 211 12.93 0.07 21.99
N GLY A 212 14.24 -0.05 22.28
CA GLY A 212 15.28 -0.13 21.23
C GLY A 212 15.49 -1.46 20.50
N HIS A 213 14.91 -2.57 20.98
CA HIS A 213 15.24 -3.91 20.46
C HIS A 213 14.06 -4.89 20.34
N MET A 214 12.87 -4.50 20.78
CA MET A 214 11.71 -5.38 20.83
C MET A 214 11.38 -6.00 19.46
N LEU A 215 11.24 -5.17 18.43
CA LEU A 215 10.96 -5.65 17.08
C LEU A 215 12.12 -6.49 16.51
N LYS A 216 13.37 -6.11 16.82
CA LYS A 216 14.55 -6.86 16.35
C LYS A 216 14.53 -8.28 16.92
N ASN A 217 14.24 -8.44 18.22
CA ASN A 217 14.15 -9.75 18.86
C ASN A 217 13.04 -10.60 18.25
N VAL A 218 11.84 -10.03 18.06
CA VAL A 218 10.72 -10.74 17.39
C VAL A 218 11.12 -11.20 15.99
N VAL A 219 11.74 -10.34 15.20
CA VAL A 219 12.17 -10.67 13.83
C VAL A 219 13.26 -11.75 13.82
N GLU A 220 14.24 -11.70 14.72
CA GLU A 220 15.29 -12.73 14.81
C GLU A 220 14.71 -14.10 15.21
N GLU A 221 13.77 -14.14 16.16
CA GLU A 221 13.12 -15.39 16.53
C GLU A 221 12.22 -15.94 15.40
N LEU A 222 11.54 -15.07 14.64
CA LEU A 222 10.75 -15.47 13.46
C LEU A 222 11.62 -15.96 12.27
N LYS A 223 12.86 -15.49 12.17
CA LYS A 223 13.85 -16.06 11.24
C LYS A 223 14.28 -17.46 11.68
N LYS A 224 14.56 -17.64 12.98
CA LYS A 224 14.92 -18.96 13.53
C LYS A 224 13.80 -19.98 13.37
N SER A 225 12.54 -19.55 13.43
CA SER A 225 11.39 -20.43 13.18
C SER A 225 11.19 -20.78 11.70
N GLY A 226 11.95 -20.16 10.78
CA GLY A 226 11.83 -20.34 9.34
C GLY A 226 10.70 -19.53 8.67
N LEU A 227 9.90 -18.77 9.43
CA LEU A 227 8.79 -18.00 8.85
C LEU A 227 9.34 -16.81 8.04
N ILE A 228 10.31 -16.08 8.57
CA ILE A 228 10.98 -14.98 7.85
C ILE A 228 12.21 -15.52 7.13
N THR A 229 12.25 -15.33 5.80
CA THR A 229 13.31 -15.88 4.93
C THR A 229 14.34 -14.82 4.51
N ASP A 230 13.90 -13.57 4.31
CA ASP A 230 14.77 -12.48 3.88
C ASP A 230 14.40 -11.16 4.56
N THR A 231 15.39 -10.29 4.76
CA THR A 231 15.21 -8.94 5.32
C THR A 231 15.52 -7.89 4.25
N ILE A 232 14.55 -7.02 3.95
CA ILE A 232 14.75 -5.86 3.06
C ILE A 232 15.24 -4.66 3.89
N SER A 233 14.59 -4.41 5.03
CA SER A 233 15.00 -3.38 5.99
C SER A 233 14.47 -3.69 7.39
N LEU A 234 15.27 -3.42 8.42
CA LEU A 234 14.88 -3.57 9.82
C LEU A 234 15.33 -2.33 10.61
N GLY A 235 14.37 -1.59 11.14
CA GLY A 235 14.57 -0.52 12.12
C GLY A 235 13.91 -0.86 13.46
N ASP A 236 13.91 0.09 14.38
CA ASP A 236 13.40 -0.15 15.75
C ASP A 236 11.89 -0.39 15.81
N ALA A 237 11.12 0.29 14.95
CA ALA A 237 9.66 0.21 14.92
C ALA A 237 9.09 -0.38 13.61
N LYS A 238 9.93 -0.69 12.63
CA LYS A 238 9.47 -1.20 11.33
C LYS A 238 10.41 -2.23 10.74
N PHE A 239 9.82 -3.35 10.31
CA PHE A 239 10.44 -4.38 9.52
C PHE A 239 9.76 -4.46 8.15
N MET A 240 10.57 -4.65 7.12
CA MET A 240 10.11 -5.03 5.78
C MET A 240 10.95 -6.22 5.35
N GLY A 241 10.31 -7.34 5.04
CA GLY A 241 11.01 -8.53 4.59
C GLY A 241 10.14 -9.51 3.83
N VAL A 242 10.53 -10.77 3.89
CA VAL A 242 9.94 -11.86 3.14
C VAL A 242 9.62 -12.97 4.10
N CYS A 243 8.43 -13.54 3.95
CA CYS A 243 8.05 -14.75 4.66
C CYS A 243 7.62 -15.84 3.70
N GLN A 244 7.68 -17.07 4.17
CA GLN A 244 7.18 -18.23 3.45
C GLN A 244 6.45 -19.12 4.45
N LEU A 245 5.25 -19.57 4.10
CA LEU A 245 4.44 -20.39 5.00
C LEU A 245 4.98 -21.83 5.04
N GLU A 246 5.30 -22.38 3.87
CA GLU A 246 5.86 -23.71 3.64
C GLU A 246 6.74 -23.66 2.38
N ASP A 247 7.70 -24.58 2.23
CA ASP A 247 8.60 -24.67 1.06
C ASP A 247 7.87 -24.75 -0.29
N SER A 248 6.63 -25.25 -0.29
CA SER A 248 5.76 -25.38 -1.47
C SER A 248 5.00 -24.09 -1.83
N THR A 249 4.98 -23.11 -0.93
CA THR A 249 4.23 -21.85 -1.09
C THR A 249 5.11 -20.73 -1.65
N PRO A 250 4.55 -19.78 -2.43
CA PRO A 250 5.32 -18.63 -2.92
C PRO A 250 5.88 -17.76 -1.79
N PHE A 251 7.03 -17.14 -2.01
CA PHE A 251 7.56 -16.14 -1.08
C PHE A 251 6.66 -14.90 -1.03
N ARG A 252 6.29 -14.46 0.18
CA ARG A 252 5.37 -13.34 0.39
C ARG A 252 6.07 -12.15 1.02
N ARG A 253 5.66 -10.95 0.63
CA ARG A 253 6.07 -9.73 1.31
C ARG A 253 5.39 -9.64 2.68
N LEU A 254 6.20 -9.38 3.70
CA LEU A 254 5.77 -9.18 5.08
C LEU A 254 6.29 -7.83 5.59
N ASP A 255 5.38 -7.00 6.08
CA ASP A 255 5.70 -5.75 6.76
C ASP A 255 5.21 -5.83 8.20
N ILE A 256 6.10 -5.66 9.18
CA ILE A 256 5.75 -5.61 10.60
C ILE A 256 5.98 -4.19 11.11
N ARG A 257 4.98 -3.60 11.76
CA ARG A 257 5.04 -2.28 12.37
C ARG A 257 4.77 -2.39 13.87
N LEU A 258 5.79 -2.13 14.68
CA LEU A 258 5.64 -1.98 16.13
C LEU A 258 5.12 -0.57 16.43
N LEU A 259 4.06 -0.46 17.21
CA LEU A 259 3.48 0.82 17.64
C LEU A 259 3.25 0.85 19.15
N PRO A 260 3.32 2.06 19.75
CA PRO A 260 2.94 2.23 21.14
C PRO A 260 1.51 1.76 21.36
N VAL A 261 1.29 0.96 22.41
CA VAL A 261 -0.02 0.34 22.67
C VAL A 261 -1.10 1.40 22.93
N ASP A 262 -0.73 2.51 23.57
CA ASP A 262 -1.60 3.67 23.82
C ASP A 262 -1.96 4.48 22.56
N GLN A 263 -1.35 4.15 21.42
CA GLN A 263 -1.60 4.78 20.12
C GLN A 263 -2.20 3.79 19.09
N PHE A 264 -2.66 2.63 19.57
CA PHE A 264 -3.15 1.54 18.75
C PHE A 264 -4.20 1.98 17.72
N PHE A 265 -5.20 2.78 18.12
CA PHE A 265 -6.31 3.15 17.25
C PHE A 265 -5.89 4.03 16.05
N CYS A 266 -4.99 4.99 16.26
CA CYS A 266 -4.40 5.75 15.15
C CYS A 266 -3.56 4.85 14.24
N GLY A 267 -2.84 3.90 14.85
CA GLY A 267 -2.01 2.92 14.17
C GLY A 267 -2.77 1.96 13.28
N VAL A 268 -3.80 1.32 13.83
CA VAL A 268 -4.64 0.35 13.13
C VAL A 268 -5.46 1.03 12.04
N LEU A 269 -5.95 2.26 12.25
CA LEU A 269 -6.59 3.06 11.21
C LEU A 269 -5.61 3.29 10.04
N TYR A 270 -4.40 3.77 10.33
CA TYR A 270 -3.37 3.99 9.31
C TYR A 270 -3.03 2.70 8.55
N PHE A 271 -2.80 1.59 9.26
CA PHE A 271 -2.29 0.39 8.61
C PHE A 271 -3.40 -0.44 7.95
N THR A 272 -4.66 -0.24 8.34
CA THR A 272 -5.84 -0.76 7.63
C THR A 272 -5.95 -0.12 6.24
N GLY A 273 -5.73 1.18 6.12
CA GLY A 273 -5.85 1.90 4.86
C GLY A 273 -7.29 1.88 4.29
N SER A 274 -7.49 1.96 2.97
CA SER A 274 -6.49 1.97 1.89
C SER A 274 -5.57 3.21 1.89
N ASP A 275 -4.54 3.22 1.04
CA ASP A 275 -3.64 4.38 0.95
C ASP A 275 -4.34 5.63 0.39
N LEU A 276 -5.37 5.47 -0.45
CA LEU A 276 -6.19 6.60 -0.90
C LEU A 276 -7.15 7.05 0.20
N PHE A 277 -7.81 6.12 0.90
CA PHE A 277 -8.65 6.42 2.05
C PHE A 277 -7.88 7.25 3.09
N ASN A 278 -6.68 6.81 3.48
CA ASN A 278 -5.82 7.54 4.41
C ASN A 278 -5.47 8.94 3.91
N LYS A 279 -5.18 9.11 2.62
CA LYS A 279 -4.88 10.44 2.06
C LYS A 279 -6.08 11.37 2.11
N ASN A 280 -7.25 10.86 1.76
CA ASN A 280 -8.49 11.64 1.76
C ASN A 280 -8.91 11.99 3.19
N MET A 281 -8.87 11.04 4.12
CA MET A 281 -9.20 11.27 5.53
C MET A 281 -8.24 12.25 6.19
N ARG A 282 -6.92 12.17 5.91
CA ARG A 282 -5.95 13.15 6.41
C ARG A 282 -6.14 14.53 5.81
N ALA A 283 -6.49 14.63 4.53
CA ALA A 283 -6.82 15.90 3.91
C ALA A 283 -8.08 16.52 4.53
N HIS A 284 -9.12 15.71 4.75
CA HIS A 284 -10.34 16.13 5.44
C HIS A 284 -10.04 16.59 6.88
N ALA A 285 -9.20 15.85 7.61
CA ALA A 285 -8.76 16.24 8.95
C ALA A 285 -8.11 17.64 8.94
N LEU A 286 -7.25 17.93 7.95
CA LEU A 286 -6.63 19.25 7.79
C LEU A 286 -7.66 20.34 7.54
N ASP A 287 -8.65 20.08 6.67
CA ASP A 287 -9.76 21.01 6.39
C ASP A 287 -10.59 21.30 7.65
N MET A 288 -10.64 20.34 8.58
CA MET A 288 -11.33 20.43 9.88
C MET A 288 -10.44 20.98 11.01
N GLY A 289 -9.19 21.39 10.73
CA GLY A 289 -8.28 21.94 11.72
C GLY A 289 -7.51 20.91 12.55
N PHE A 290 -7.31 19.69 12.02
CA PHE A 290 -6.58 18.62 12.68
C PHE A 290 -5.45 18.04 11.81
N THR A 291 -4.41 17.51 12.44
CA THR A 291 -3.40 16.67 11.77
C THR A 291 -3.49 15.24 12.29
N LEU A 292 -3.60 14.29 11.37
CA LEU A 292 -3.72 12.87 11.67
C LEU A 292 -2.52 12.10 11.10
N ASN A 293 -1.83 11.36 11.96
CA ASN A 293 -0.81 10.40 11.57
C ASN A 293 -1.05 9.02 12.22
N GLU A 294 -0.12 8.08 12.05
CA GLU A 294 -0.25 6.72 12.61
C GLU A 294 -0.11 6.65 14.15
N TYR A 295 0.16 7.77 14.81
CA TYR A 295 0.40 7.83 16.25
C TYR A 295 -0.70 8.61 16.97
N THR A 296 -1.13 9.75 16.42
CA THR A 296 -2.01 10.70 17.11
C THR A 296 -2.87 11.49 16.14
N LEU A 297 -4.04 11.92 16.61
CA LEU A 297 -4.79 13.06 16.09
C LEU A 297 -4.51 14.29 16.96
N ARG A 298 -4.20 15.43 16.35
CA ARG A 298 -3.88 16.68 17.06
C ARG A 298 -4.65 17.85 16.47
N PRO A 299 -5.20 18.77 17.27
CA PRO A 299 -5.67 20.07 16.79
C PRO A 299 -4.51 20.85 16.18
N ILE A 300 -4.83 21.74 15.26
CA ILE A 300 -3.89 22.65 14.65
C ILE A 300 -4.37 24.09 14.92
N ASP A 301 -3.46 24.92 15.42
CA ASP A 301 -3.76 26.33 15.66
C ASP A 301 -3.80 27.17 14.36
N VAL A 302 -4.10 28.46 14.49
CA VAL A 302 -4.13 29.41 13.37
C VAL A 302 -2.78 29.58 12.66
N ALA A 303 -1.67 29.19 13.30
CA ALA A 303 -0.32 29.22 12.74
C ALA A 303 0.10 27.89 12.12
N HIS A 304 -0.83 26.93 11.99
CA HIS A 304 -0.59 25.58 11.50
C HIS A 304 0.36 24.73 12.37
N VAL A 305 0.42 25.02 13.68
CA VAL A 305 1.22 24.27 14.65
C VAL A 305 0.34 23.23 15.34
N ALA A 306 0.83 21.99 15.41
CA ALA A 306 0.12 20.88 16.04
C ALA A 306 0.17 20.99 17.58
N GLU A 307 -1.00 20.94 18.20
CA GLU A 307 -1.16 20.96 19.66
C GLU A 307 -0.96 19.56 20.28
N ALA A 308 -1.36 19.41 21.55
CA ALA A 308 -1.31 18.15 22.26
C ALA A 308 -2.20 17.07 21.59
N PRO A 309 -1.82 15.78 21.66
CA PRO A 309 -2.65 14.68 21.19
C PRO A 309 -4.01 14.65 21.88
N LEU A 310 -5.07 14.39 21.10
CA LEU A 310 -6.40 14.14 21.64
C LEU A 310 -6.48 12.74 22.26
N PRO A 311 -7.33 12.54 23.28
CA PRO A 311 -7.60 11.21 23.82
C PRO A 311 -8.38 10.40 22.78
N ILE A 312 -7.84 9.23 22.41
CA ILE A 312 -8.43 8.29 21.47
C ILE A 312 -8.54 6.91 22.14
N SER A 313 -9.75 6.38 22.18
CA SER A 313 -10.11 5.09 22.80
C SER A 313 -10.78 4.12 21.82
N SER A 314 -11.05 4.56 20.60
CA SER A 314 -11.65 3.77 19.51
C SER A 314 -11.17 4.29 18.15
N GLU A 315 -11.45 3.57 17.06
CA GLU A 315 -11.23 4.15 15.72
C GLU A 315 -12.26 5.26 15.46
N GLU A 316 -13.49 5.05 15.92
CA GLU A 316 -14.67 5.90 15.82
C GLU A 316 -14.42 7.30 16.38
N ASP A 317 -13.70 7.42 17.51
CA ASP A 317 -13.34 8.71 18.11
C ASP A 317 -12.62 9.61 17.07
N ILE A 318 -11.72 9.02 16.26
CA ILE A 318 -10.97 9.75 15.24
C ILE A 318 -11.90 10.32 14.17
N PHE A 319 -12.93 9.55 13.79
CA PHE A 319 -13.95 9.96 12.82
C PHE A 319 -14.84 11.07 13.39
N ASP A 320 -15.25 10.94 14.65
CA ASP A 320 -16.09 11.92 15.33
C ASP A 320 -15.39 13.28 15.47
N TYR A 321 -14.11 13.30 15.90
CA TYR A 321 -13.35 14.55 16.02
C TYR A 321 -13.27 15.34 14.71
N ILE A 322 -13.17 14.65 13.58
CA ILE A 322 -13.08 15.29 12.26
C ILE A 322 -14.44 15.40 11.57
N SER A 323 -15.55 15.14 12.27
CA SER A 323 -16.92 15.18 11.72
C SER A 323 -17.07 14.37 10.43
N TYR A 324 -16.59 13.13 10.45
CA TYR A 324 -16.65 12.20 9.32
C TYR A 324 -17.46 10.98 9.72
N ASP A 325 -18.38 10.55 8.86
CA ASP A 325 -19.17 9.35 9.16
C ASP A 325 -18.24 8.14 9.34
N TYR A 326 -18.47 7.38 10.41
CA TYR A 326 -17.69 6.17 10.64
C TYR A 326 -17.82 5.22 9.45
N LYS A 327 -16.68 4.65 9.07
CA LYS A 327 -16.58 3.66 8.00
C LYS A 327 -15.96 2.41 8.56
N GLU A 328 -16.66 1.30 8.43
CA GLU A 328 -16.11 -0.01 8.74
C GLU A 328 -14.89 -0.30 7.86
N PRO A 329 -13.90 -1.12 8.30
CA PRO A 329 -12.73 -1.44 7.49
C PRO A 329 -13.05 -1.87 6.04
N ALA A 330 -14.13 -2.61 5.82
CA ALA A 330 -14.56 -3.07 4.49
C ALA A 330 -14.94 -1.91 3.55
N GLU A 331 -15.48 -0.81 4.09
CA GLU A 331 -15.88 0.38 3.33
C GLU A 331 -14.68 1.27 2.93
N ARG A 332 -13.48 0.99 3.46
CA ARG A 332 -12.25 1.82 3.25
C ARG A 332 -11.40 1.35 2.07
N THR A 333 -11.96 0.51 1.19
CA THR A 333 -11.24 -0.15 0.10
C THR A 333 -10.87 0.80 -1.04
N HIS A 334 -11.58 1.92 -1.18
CA HIS A 334 -11.43 2.88 -2.27
C HIS A 334 -10.88 4.23 -1.80
#